data_AF-A0A937IFU2-F1
#
_entry.id   AF-A0A937IFU2-F1
#
_cell.length_a   1.000
_cell.length_b   1.000
_cell.length_c   1.000
_cell.angle_alpha   90.00
_cell.angle_beta   90.00
_cell.angle_gamma   90.00
#
_symmetry.space_group_name_H-M   'P 1'
#
loop_
_entity.id
_entity.type
_entity.pdbx_description
1 polymer ?
#
loop_
_entity_poly.entity_id
_entity_poly.type
_entity_poly.pdbx_seq_one_letter_code
_entity_poly.pdbx_strand_id
1 'polypeptide(L)' 'MDPQTKIEVEAAAFRRLQHHLIELRPDVQNIDLMNLSGFCRNCLSRWYQEAASDSGIN' A
#
# COMPACT_ATOMS: atom_id res chain seq x y z
N MET A 1 -16.28 -15.32 6.83
CA MET A 1 -16.09 -13.86 6.99
C MET A 1 -17.03 -13.19 6.03
N ASP A 2 -17.84 -12.24 6.48
CA ASP A 2 -18.70 -11.48 5.58
C ASP A 2 -17.86 -10.51 4.71
N PRO A 3 -18.38 -10.05 3.56
CA PRO A 3 -17.64 -9.19 2.65
C PRO A 3 -17.16 -7.87 3.28
N GLN A 4 -17.93 -7.28 4.20
CA GLN A 4 -17.60 -6.01 4.83
C GLN A 4 -16.42 -6.18 5.79
N THR A 5 -16.48 -7.18 6.66
CA THR A 5 -15.36 -7.51 7.57
C THR A 5 -14.09 -7.81 6.81
N LYS A 6 -14.18 -8.48 5.65
CA LYS A 6 -13.01 -8.74 4.79
C LYS A 6 -12.34 -7.43 4.35
N ILE A 7 -13.13 -6.49 3.83
CA ILE A 7 -12.65 -5.18 3.36
C ILE A 7 -11.99 -4.40 4.50
N GLU A 8 -12.59 -4.39 5.69
CA GLU A 8 -12.06 -3.68 6.84
C GLU A 8 -10.70 -4.21 7.29
N VAL A 9 -10.55 -5.54 7.32
CA VAL A 9 -9.29 -6.21 7.67
C VAL A 9 -8.22 -5.94 6.62
N GLU A 10 -8.54 -6.04 5.33
CA GLU A 10 -7.62 -5.74 4.24
C GLU A 10 -7.15 -4.27 4.28
N ALA A 11 -8.08 -3.34 4.50
CA ALA A 11 -7.76 -1.92 4.64
C ALA A 11 -6.90 -1.64 5.88
N ALA A 12 -7.17 -2.32 7.00
CA ALA A 12 -6.35 -2.19 8.22
C ALA A 12 -4.93 -2.72 8.00
N ALA A 13 -4.78 -3.85 7.31
CA ALA A 13 -3.47 -4.40 6.95
C ALA A 13 -2.70 -3.46 6.02
N PHE A 14 -3.36 -2.85 5.03
CA PHE A 14 -2.72 -1.89 4.14
C PHE A 14 -2.25 -0.62 4.87
N ARG A 15 -3.08 -0.07 5.76
CA ARG A 15 -2.68 1.07 6.62
C ARG A 15 -1.48 0.73 7.51
N ARG A 16 -1.45 -0.48 8.07
CA ARG A 16 -0.31 -0.97 8.87
C ARG A 16 0.97 -1.05 8.04
N LEU A 17 0.89 -1.55 6.81
CA LEU A 17 2.03 -1.63 5.89
C LEU A 17 2.58 -0.23 5.56
N GLN A 18 1.70 0.72 5.22
CA GLN A 18 2.12 2.10 4.95
C GLN A 18 2.86 2.71 6.15
N HIS A 19 2.29 2.61 7.34
CA HIS A 19 2.93 3.08 8.56
C HIS A 19 4.29 2.42 8.80
N HIS A 20 4.39 1.10 8.58
CA HIS A 20 5.66 0.39 8.72
C HIS A 20 6.73 0.89 7.74
N LEU A 21 6.39 1.03 6.47
CA LEU A 21 7.34 1.43 5.43
C LEU A 21 7.72 2.92 5.49
N ILE A 22 6.81 3.80 5.91
CA ILE A 22 7.03 5.25 5.90
C ILE A 22 7.62 5.73 7.23
N GLU A 23 7.01 5.33 8.36
CA GLU A 23 7.37 5.87 9.68
C GLU A 23 8.39 4.98 10.41
N LEU A 24 8.19 3.67 10.38
CA LEU A 24 9.02 2.75 11.17
C LEU A 24 10.32 2.35 10.45
N ARG A 25 10.30 2.31 9.12
CA ARG A 25 11.43 1.90 8.27
C ARG A 25 11.77 2.93 7.18
N PRO A 26 12.02 4.21 7.53
CA PRO A 26 12.44 5.21 6.56
C PRO A 26 13.83 4.94 5.98
N ASP A 27 14.63 4.11 6.67
CA ASP A 27 15.98 3.69 6.27
C ASP A 27 15.99 2.80 5.02
N VAL A 28 14.91 2.06 4.78
CA VAL A 28 14.81 1.15 3.63
C VAL A 28 14.59 1.98 2.37
N GLN A 29 15.49 1.91 1.39
CA GLN A 29 15.32 2.71 0.18
C GLN A 29 14.32 2.08 -0.79
N ASN A 30 13.66 2.92 -1.59
CA ASN A 30 12.75 2.42 -2.64
C ASN A 30 13.47 1.54 -3.66
N ILE A 31 14.75 1.83 -3.97
CA ILE A 31 15.53 1.02 -4.91
C ILE A 31 15.78 -0.40 -4.39
N ASP A 32 16.03 -0.55 -3.08
CA ASP A 32 16.25 -1.86 -2.46
C ASP A 32 14.97 -2.69 -2.48
N LEU A 33 13.82 -2.06 -2.17
CA LEU A 33 12.51 -2.70 -2.28
C LEU A 33 12.21 -3.14 -3.72
N MET A 34 12.49 -2.28 -4.70
CA MET A 34 12.31 -2.61 -6.12
C MET A 34 13.17 -3.80 -6.54
N ASN A 35 14.46 -3.80 -6.18
CA ASN A 35 15.38 -4.84 -6.60
C ASN A 35 15.04 -6.20 -5.96
N LEU A 36 14.59 -6.21 -4.70
CA LEU A 36 14.30 -7.45 -3.98
C LEU A 36 12.90 -8.00 -4.24
N SER A 37 11.90 -7.11 -4.30
CA SER A 37 10.47 -7.49 -4.27
C SER A 37 9.67 -7.06 -5.50
N GLY A 38 10.27 -6.29 -6.41
CA GLY A 38 9.60 -5.79 -7.62
C GLY A 38 8.60 -4.66 -7.39
N PHE A 39 8.50 -4.12 -6.17
CA PHE A 39 7.69 -2.93 -5.89
C PHE A 39 8.35 -2.05 -4.81
N CYS A 40 7.90 -0.80 -4.69
CA CYS A 40 8.30 0.11 -3.62
C CYS A 40 7.15 1.02 -3.18
N ARG A 41 7.43 2.00 -2.32
CA ARG A 41 6.42 2.96 -1.82
C ARG A 41 5.73 3.73 -2.96
N ASN A 42 6.48 4.08 -4.01
CA ASN A 42 5.92 4.79 -5.17
C ASN A 42 4.93 3.90 -5.95
N CYS A 43 5.18 2.59 -6.02
CA CYS A 43 4.25 1.64 -6.63
C CYS A 43 2.95 1.58 -5.84
N LEU A 44 3.03 1.52 -4.50
CA LEU A 44 1.84 1.54 -3.63
C LEU A 44 1.02 2.83 -3.82
N SER A 45 1.68 3.98 -3.92
CA SER A 45 1.01 5.26 -4.18
C SER A 45 0.30 5.26 -5.54
N ARG A 46 0.94 4.72 -6.59
CA ARG A 46 0.33 4.63 -7.92
C ARG A 46 -0.89 3.70 -7.91
N TRP A 47 -0.78 2.52 -7.31
CA TRP A 47 -1.90 1.58 -7.22
C TRP A 47 -3.09 2.16 -6.44
N TYR A 48 -2.83 2.93 -5.39
CA TYR A 48 -3.89 3.63 -4.67
C TYR A 48 -4.61 4.65 -5.56
N GLN A 49 -3.83 5.43 -6.33
CA GLN A 49 -4.40 6.40 -7.28
C GLN A 49 -5.19 5.71 -8.40
N GLU A 50 -4.66 4.63 -8.99
CA GLU A 50 -5.34 3.82 -10.00
C GLU A 50 -6.68 3.27 -9.46
N ALA A 51 -6.68 2.70 -8.24
CA ALA A 51 -7.89 2.19 -7.61
C ALA A 51 -8.93 3.28 -7.31
N ALA A 52 -8.48 4.49 -6.93
CA ALA A 52 -9.35 5.63 -6.74
C ALA A 52 -9.98 6.08 -8.07
N SER A 53 -9.18 6.22 -9.12
CA SER A 53 -9.67 6.57 -10.47
C SER A 53 -10.64 5.52 -11.02
N ASP A 54 -10.38 4.23 -10.85
CA ASP A 54 -11.28 3.14 -11.24
C ASP A 54 -12.61 3.17 -10.46
N SER A 55 -12.57 3.72 -9.24
CA SER A 55 -13.76 3.94 -8.40
C SER A 55 -14.47 5.27 -8.71
N GLY A 56 -13.99 6.05 -9.69
CA GLY A 56 -14.54 7.36 -10.04
C GLY A 56 -14.20 8.47 -9.03
N ILE A 57 -13.19 8.25 -8.19
CA ILE A 57 -12.71 9.18 -7.17
C ILE A 57 -11.41 9.80 -7.70
N ASN A 58 -11.46 11.08 -8.11
CA ASN A 58 -10.30 11.84 -8.60
C ASN A 58 -9.91 12.95 -7.63
#